data_AF-A0A2S2R023-F1
#
_entry.id   AF-A0A2S2R023-F1
#
_cell.length_a   1.000
_cell.length_b   1.000
_cell.length_c   1.000
_cell.angle_alpha   90.00
_cell.angle_beta   90.00
_cell.angle_gamma   90.00
#
_symmetry.space_group_name_H-M   'P 1'
#
loop_
_entity.id
_entity.type
_entity.pdbx_description
1 polymer ?
#
loop_
_entity_poly.entity_id
_entity_poly.type
_entity_poly.pdbx_seq_one_letter_code
_entity_poly.pdbx_strand_id
1 'polypeptide(L)'
;MYKFIFYLDLLRPHITKQDTVMRQAIPAEERLIATLRFLATGRSYEDLKFSTGISAQTLGSIIPETCKAIYEILQDTYMKVPQTSKDWKEVANGFKDRWQMINCGGCIDGKHIRICQPARSGALYYNYKNFYSIVLMAIVNHNYEFIYVDVGKQGRISDGGVIQATTFYRRLQNETLNLPKPTDCEEDLNFVFIGDEAFSLEEHDLKPFPQKSLNYERRIYNYRLSRARNVVENAFGLIASRFRILQTSINVNPNDTKYIVLAICTLHNFLIKHNSSYVKPTSENSETQDIEDIDVSGRLFPLQNCKK
;
A
#
# COMPACT_ATOMS: atom_id res chain seq x y z
N MET A 1 5.35 -25.28 4.33
CA MET A 1 6.77 -25.56 4.61
C MET A 1 7.67 -25.17 3.43
N TYR A 2 7.46 -25.69 2.21
CA TYR A 2 8.28 -25.38 1.02
C TYR A 2 8.42 -23.87 0.69
N LYS A 3 7.36 -23.06 0.82
CA LYS A 3 7.42 -21.61 0.57
C LYS A 3 8.26 -20.83 1.59
N PHE A 4 8.31 -21.29 2.84
CA PHE A 4 9.13 -20.68 3.88
C PHE A 4 10.62 -20.94 3.63
N ILE A 5 10.97 -22.14 3.18
CA ILE A 5 12.35 -22.52 2.86
C ILE A 5 12.86 -21.71 1.67
N PHE A 6 12.10 -21.64 0.57
CA PHE A 6 12.44 -20.79 -0.57
C PHE A 6 12.66 -19.32 -0.19
N TYR A 7 11.79 -18.79 0.67
CA TYR A 7 11.88 -17.41 1.14
C TYR A 7 13.08 -17.17 2.05
N LEU A 8 13.37 -18.12 2.93
CA LEU A 8 14.54 -18.10 3.79
C LEU A 8 15.82 -18.15 2.96
N ASP A 9 15.90 -19.00 1.94
CA ASP A 9 17.09 -19.14 1.09
C ASP A 9 17.41 -17.84 0.33
N LEU A 10 16.37 -17.12 -0.09
CA LEU A 10 16.50 -15.81 -0.72
C LEU A 10 17.07 -14.76 0.25
N LEU A 11 16.65 -14.78 1.51
CA LEU A 11 17.07 -13.80 2.53
C LEU A 11 18.38 -14.17 3.24
N ARG A 12 18.72 -15.46 3.31
CA ARG A 12 19.83 -15.99 4.10
C ARG A 12 21.14 -15.23 3.86
N PRO A 13 21.56 -14.91 2.62
CA PRO A 13 22.81 -14.17 2.39
C PRO A 13 22.84 -12.78 3.02
N HIS A 14 21.68 -12.14 3.22
CA HIS A 14 21.56 -10.76 3.68
C HIS A 14 21.39 -10.64 5.19
N ILE A 15 20.92 -11.70 5.86
CA ILE A 15 20.64 -11.69 7.30
C ILE A 15 21.57 -12.60 8.11
N THR A 16 22.35 -13.45 7.46
CA THR A 16 23.36 -14.29 8.14
C THR A 16 24.48 -13.42 8.70
N LYS A 17 24.88 -13.70 9.94
CA LYS A 17 26.04 -13.07 10.59
C LYS A 17 27.10 -14.13 10.86
N GLN A 18 28.33 -13.67 11.09
CA GLN A 18 29.46 -14.55 11.38
C GLN A 18 29.55 -14.85 12.87
N ASP A 19 29.90 -16.08 13.19
CA ASP A 19 30.28 -16.47 14.54
C ASP A 19 31.54 -15.71 14.95
N THR A 20 31.62 -15.33 16.21
CA THR A 20 32.83 -14.78 16.80
C THR A 20 33.37 -15.74 17.84
N VAL A 21 34.64 -15.55 18.23
CA VAL A 21 35.27 -16.32 19.30
C VAL A 21 34.47 -16.25 20.62
N MET A 22 33.75 -15.15 20.85
CA MET A 22 33.03 -14.90 22.09
C MET A 22 31.57 -15.35 22.06
N ARG A 23 30.95 -15.51 20.87
CA ARG A 23 29.55 -15.91 20.74
C ARG A 23 29.22 -16.46 19.35
N GLN A 24 28.31 -17.43 19.32
CA GLN A 24 27.65 -17.84 18.08
C GLN A 24 26.68 -16.75 17.59
N ALA A 25 26.60 -16.59 16.28
CA ALA A 25 25.63 -15.73 15.64
C ALA A 25 24.22 -16.35 15.75
N ILE A 26 23.22 -15.49 15.91
CA ILE A 26 21.82 -15.92 15.85
C ILE A 26 21.53 -16.36 14.41
N PRO A 27 21.04 -17.61 14.20
CA PRO A 27 20.75 -18.14 12.87
C PRO A 27 19.79 -17.27 12.06
N ALA A 28 19.93 -17.29 10.73
CA ALA A 28 19.07 -16.55 9.82
C ALA A 28 17.58 -16.90 9.99
N GLU A 29 17.30 -18.17 10.28
CA GLU A 29 16.00 -18.74 10.59
C GLU A 29 15.35 -18.03 11.77
N GLU A 30 16.08 -17.92 12.89
CA GLU A 30 15.58 -17.33 14.12
C GLU A 30 15.36 -15.82 13.96
N ARG A 31 16.27 -15.14 13.26
CA ARG A 31 16.13 -13.72 12.91
C ARG A 31 14.86 -13.47 12.10
N LEU A 32 14.60 -14.31 11.10
CA LEU A 32 13.42 -14.23 10.26
C LEU A 32 12.14 -14.53 11.05
N ILE A 33 12.12 -15.60 11.84
CA ILE A 33 10.97 -15.98 12.67
C ILE A 33 10.62 -14.88 13.67
N ALA A 34 11.62 -14.32 14.36
CA ALA A 34 11.43 -13.22 15.30
C ALA A 34 10.82 -11.99 14.61
N THR A 35 11.30 -11.65 13.41
CA THR A 35 10.80 -10.53 12.61
C THR A 35 9.36 -10.77 12.17
N LEU A 36 9.06 -11.91 11.56
CA LEU A 36 7.70 -12.23 11.12
C LEU A 36 6.71 -12.26 12.29
N ARG A 37 7.13 -12.80 13.44
CA ARG A 37 6.31 -12.80 14.66
C ARG A 37 6.05 -11.37 15.16
N PHE A 38 7.05 -10.50 15.14
CA PHE A 38 6.88 -9.08 15.48
C PHE A 38 5.85 -8.42 14.57
N LEU A 39 5.99 -8.55 13.25
CA LEU A 39 5.08 -7.96 12.27
C LEU A 39 3.64 -8.49 12.43
N ALA A 40 3.48 -9.80 12.63
CA ALA A 40 2.17 -10.44 12.74
C ALA A 40 1.45 -10.13 14.05
N THR A 41 2.18 -9.96 15.17
CA THR A 41 1.56 -9.83 16.50
C THR A 41 1.51 -8.40 17.02
N GLY A 42 2.44 -7.53 16.62
CA GLY A 42 2.55 -6.17 17.15
C GLY A 42 3.01 -6.07 18.60
N ARG A 43 3.55 -7.16 19.18
CA ARG A 43 4.03 -7.20 20.57
C ARG A 43 5.34 -6.41 20.73
N SER A 44 5.62 -5.97 21.96
CA SER A 44 6.86 -5.26 22.27
C SER A 44 8.08 -6.20 22.25
N TYR A 45 9.29 -5.64 22.12
CA TYR A 45 10.52 -6.45 22.16
C TYR A 45 10.73 -7.17 23.50
N GLU A 46 10.27 -6.57 24.60
CA GLU A 46 10.32 -7.20 25.93
C GLU A 46 9.44 -8.45 26.02
N ASP A 47 8.26 -8.41 25.39
CA ASP A 47 7.38 -9.58 25.33
C ASP A 47 7.89 -10.63 24.34
N LEU A 48 8.38 -10.19 23.16
CA LEU A 48 8.91 -11.11 22.16
C LEU A 48 10.08 -11.94 22.68
N LYS A 49 10.94 -11.35 23.52
CA LYS A 49 12.13 -11.98 24.11
C LYS A 49 11.83 -13.35 24.72
N PHE A 50 10.71 -13.50 25.43
CA PHE A 50 10.35 -14.78 26.05
C PHE A 50 10.00 -15.85 25.02
N SER A 51 9.40 -15.45 23.89
CA SER A 51 8.97 -16.38 22.85
C SER A 51 10.06 -16.74 21.84
N THR A 52 11.10 -15.92 21.72
CA THR A 52 12.21 -16.09 20.78
C THR A 52 13.52 -16.50 21.45
N GLY A 53 13.67 -16.29 22.77
CA GLY A 53 14.94 -16.49 23.46
C GLY A 53 15.99 -15.40 23.18
N ILE A 54 15.63 -14.35 22.43
CA ILE A 54 16.55 -13.28 22.01
C ILE A 54 16.30 -12.03 22.86
N SER A 55 17.35 -11.40 23.39
CA SER A 55 17.20 -10.20 24.21
C SER A 55 16.53 -9.04 23.44
N ALA A 56 15.73 -8.23 24.12
CA ALA A 56 15.00 -7.11 23.52
C ALA A 56 15.93 -6.11 22.79
N GLN A 57 17.12 -5.87 23.35
CA GLN A 57 18.15 -5.04 22.70
C GLN A 57 18.60 -5.63 21.37
N THR A 58 18.84 -6.95 21.32
CA THR A 58 19.28 -7.62 20.09
C THR A 58 18.14 -7.68 19.07
N LEU A 59 16.89 -7.90 19.51
CA LEU A 59 15.70 -7.79 18.66
C LEU A 59 15.57 -6.40 18.03
N GLY A 60 15.90 -5.35 18.78
CA GLY A 60 15.91 -3.97 18.29
C GLY A 60 16.87 -3.72 17.11
N SER A 61 17.92 -4.52 16.96
CA SER A 61 18.80 -4.49 15.79
C SER A 61 18.36 -5.48 14.71
N ILE A 62 17.98 -6.70 15.09
CA ILE A 62 17.60 -7.77 14.15
C ILE A 62 16.40 -7.38 13.31
N ILE A 63 15.33 -6.90 13.95
CA ILE A 63 14.04 -6.71 13.28
C ILE A 63 14.13 -5.62 12.19
N PRO A 64 14.69 -4.43 12.45
CA PRO A 64 14.90 -3.44 11.39
C PRO A 64 15.83 -3.93 10.27
N GLU A 65 16.94 -4.60 10.62
CA GLU A 65 17.87 -5.17 9.64
C GLU A 65 17.18 -6.17 8.71
N THR A 66 16.40 -7.10 9.29
CA THR A 66 15.67 -8.10 8.52
C THR A 66 14.54 -7.46 7.70
N CYS A 67 13.81 -6.47 8.21
CA CYS A 67 12.80 -5.75 7.43
C CYS A 67 13.43 -5.03 6.23
N LYS A 68 14.57 -4.38 6.43
CA LYS A 68 15.32 -3.73 5.35
C LYS A 68 15.74 -4.74 4.27
N ALA A 69 16.31 -5.88 4.67
CA ALA A 69 16.68 -6.95 3.73
C ALA A 69 15.47 -7.50 2.95
N ILE A 70 14.33 -7.69 3.62
CA ILE A 70 13.05 -8.10 2.99
C ILE A 70 12.64 -7.11 1.91
N TYR A 71 12.66 -5.81 2.23
CA TYR A 71 12.30 -4.78 1.27
C TYR A 71 13.26 -4.76 0.08
N GLU A 72 14.57 -4.75 0.33
CA GLU A 72 15.60 -4.64 -0.72
C GLU A 72 15.52 -5.77 -1.74
N ILE A 73 15.25 -7.00 -1.30
CA ILE A 73 15.22 -8.17 -2.18
C ILE A 73 13.88 -8.30 -2.91
N LEU A 74 12.76 -7.98 -2.24
CA LEU A 74 11.43 -8.20 -2.82
C LEU A 74 10.91 -7.04 -3.65
N GLN A 75 11.34 -5.80 -3.39
CA GLN A 75 10.80 -4.62 -4.08
C GLN A 75 10.91 -4.77 -5.60
N ASP A 76 12.07 -5.22 -6.08
CA ASP A 76 12.41 -5.31 -7.50
C ASP A 76 11.64 -6.42 -8.22
N THR A 77 10.92 -7.28 -7.52
CA THR A 77 10.11 -8.34 -8.13
C THR A 77 8.62 -8.10 -7.91
N TYR A 78 8.24 -7.67 -6.71
CA TYR A 78 6.85 -7.65 -6.28
C TYR A 78 6.23 -6.26 -6.21
N MET A 79 7.00 -5.18 -6.30
CA MET A 79 6.53 -3.80 -6.16
C MET A 79 7.12 -2.91 -7.25
N LYS A 80 6.69 -3.18 -8.49
CA LYS A 80 7.15 -2.43 -9.67
C LYS A 80 6.13 -1.40 -10.10
N VAL A 81 6.60 -0.18 -10.29
CA VAL A 81 5.86 0.83 -11.05
C VAL A 81 5.89 0.39 -12.53
N PRO A 82 4.74 0.39 -13.24
CA PRO A 82 4.72 0.16 -14.68
C PRO A 82 5.67 1.13 -15.41
N GLN A 83 6.44 0.64 -16.39
CA GLN A 83 7.44 1.45 -17.09
C GLN A 83 7.04 1.80 -18.52
N THR A 84 6.14 1.04 -19.12
CA THR A 84 5.69 1.25 -20.50
C THR A 84 4.19 1.53 -20.56
N SER A 85 3.76 2.17 -21.65
CA SER A 85 2.34 2.37 -21.95
C SER A 85 1.56 1.05 -21.98
N LYS A 86 2.19 -0.04 -22.46
CA LYS A 86 1.60 -1.39 -22.43
C LYS A 86 1.33 -1.86 -21.00
N ASP A 87 2.31 -1.74 -20.10
CA ASP A 87 2.17 -2.16 -18.70
C ASP A 87 1.04 -1.37 -18.00
N TRP A 88 0.94 -0.07 -18.28
CA TRP A 88 -0.14 0.78 -17.77
C TRP A 88 -1.52 0.35 -18.29
N LYS A 89 -1.62 -0.02 -19.57
CA LYS A 89 -2.86 -0.56 -20.14
C LYS A 89 -3.25 -1.90 -19.50
N GLU A 90 -2.29 -2.76 -19.16
CA GLU A 90 -2.58 -4.00 -18.42
C GLU A 90 -3.21 -3.71 -17.05
N VAL A 91 -2.71 -2.70 -16.33
CA VAL A 91 -3.31 -2.27 -15.06
C VAL A 91 -4.72 -1.71 -15.28
N ALA A 92 -4.91 -0.85 -16.29
CA ALA A 92 -6.20 -0.25 -16.62
C ALA A 92 -7.25 -1.28 -17.06
N ASN A 93 -6.86 -2.28 -17.84
CA ASN A 93 -7.75 -3.37 -18.23
C ASN A 93 -8.23 -4.14 -17.00
N GLY A 94 -7.35 -4.43 -16.04
CA GLY A 94 -7.79 -5.07 -14.79
C GLY A 94 -8.73 -4.20 -13.95
N PHE A 95 -8.61 -2.87 -14.00
CA PHE A 95 -9.58 -1.97 -13.38
C PHE A 95 -10.92 -1.97 -14.11
N LYS A 96 -10.90 -2.02 -15.44
CA LYS A 96 -12.11 -2.15 -16.25
C LYS A 96 -12.84 -3.46 -15.93
N ASP A 97 -12.12 -4.58 -15.91
CA ASP A 97 -12.70 -5.91 -15.73
C ASP A 97 -13.29 -6.11 -14.33
N ARG A 98 -12.60 -5.65 -13.28
CA ARG A 98 -13.02 -5.89 -11.89
C ARG A 98 -13.86 -4.78 -11.28
N TRP A 99 -13.57 -3.55 -11.66
CA TRP A 99 -14.09 -2.34 -11.02
C TRP A 99 -14.89 -1.46 -11.98
N GLN A 100 -15.04 -1.87 -13.25
CA GLN A 100 -15.78 -1.14 -14.29
C GLN A 100 -15.26 0.29 -14.49
N MET A 101 -13.97 0.49 -14.23
CA MET A 101 -13.31 1.78 -14.37
C MET A 101 -12.29 1.72 -15.51
N ILE A 102 -12.55 2.47 -16.56
CA ILE A 102 -11.67 2.54 -17.73
C ILE A 102 -10.47 3.46 -17.47
N ASN A 103 -9.37 3.25 -18.21
CA ASN A 103 -8.18 4.11 -18.24
C ASN A 103 -7.55 4.41 -16.86
N CYS A 104 -7.80 3.58 -15.83
CA CYS A 104 -7.31 3.79 -14.47
C CYS A 104 -5.96 3.10 -14.22
N GLY A 105 -4.93 3.87 -13.89
CA GLY A 105 -3.60 3.35 -13.56
C GLY A 105 -3.43 2.88 -12.12
N GLY A 106 -4.33 3.26 -11.22
CA GLY A 106 -4.21 2.94 -9.81
C GLY A 106 -4.98 3.89 -8.91
N CYS A 107 -5.15 3.46 -7.66
CA CYS A 107 -5.77 4.23 -6.61
C CYS A 107 -4.72 4.73 -5.63
N ILE A 108 -4.71 6.04 -5.37
CA ILE A 108 -3.73 6.74 -4.53
C ILE A 108 -4.39 7.13 -3.22
N ASP A 109 -3.76 6.76 -2.10
CA ASP A 109 -4.22 7.21 -0.78
C ASP A 109 -3.08 7.22 0.24
N GLY A 110 -3.26 8.02 1.29
CA GLY A 110 -2.37 8.18 2.43
C GLY A 110 -2.87 7.43 3.66
N LYS A 111 -1.97 6.72 4.34
CA LYS A 111 -2.24 6.09 5.64
C LYS A 111 -1.29 6.61 6.71
N HIS A 112 -1.85 7.10 7.81
CA HIS A 112 -1.08 7.38 9.02
C HIS A 112 -0.71 6.09 9.75
N ILE A 113 0.59 5.80 9.83
CA ILE A 113 1.15 4.72 10.64
C ILE A 113 1.47 5.27 12.02
N ARG A 114 0.80 4.75 13.04
CA ARG A 114 0.93 5.23 14.41
C ARG A 114 2.27 4.81 15.01
N ILE A 115 2.99 5.77 15.59
CA ILE A 115 4.26 5.56 16.29
C ILE A 115 4.17 6.10 17.71
N CYS A 116 5.04 5.61 18.59
CA CYS A 116 5.32 6.32 19.84
C CYS A 116 6.02 7.64 19.55
N GLN A 117 5.83 8.64 20.41
CA GLN A 117 6.49 9.94 20.26
C GLN A 117 8.01 9.75 20.19
N PRO A 118 8.66 10.14 19.08
CA PRO A 118 10.11 10.07 19.01
C PRO A 118 10.74 11.07 19.98
N ALA A 119 11.86 10.68 20.60
CA ALA A 119 12.58 11.56 21.51
C ALA A 119 12.95 12.89 20.83
N ARG A 120 12.73 14.01 21.54
CA ARG A 120 13.07 15.37 21.07
C ARG A 120 12.37 15.80 19.76
N SER A 121 11.22 15.19 19.42
CA SER A 121 10.51 15.51 18.17
C SER A 121 9.44 16.59 18.30
N GLY A 122 9.08 17.01 19.53
CA GLY A 122 8.00 17.97 19.75
C GLY A 122 6.68 17.50 19.11
N ALA A 123 6.10 18.34 18.25
CA ALA A 123 4.88 18.08 17.49
C ALA A 123 5.12 17.67 16.02
N LEU A 124 6.37 17.41 15.61
CA LEU A 124 6.71 17.12 14.21
C LEU A 124 5.88 15.96 13.63
N TYR A 125 5.71 14.89 14.40
CA TYR A 125 4.95 13.71 13.99
C TYR A 125 3.49 13.74 14.45
N TYR A 126 3.06 14.77 15.18
CA TYR A 126 1.70 14.86 15.72
C TYR A 126 0.73 15.29 14.62
N ASN A 127 -0.26 14.45 14.34
CA ASN A 127 -1.23 14.66 13.26
C ASN A 127 -2.54 15.28 13.76
N TYR A 128 -3.41 15.64 12.81
CA TYR A 128 -4.74 16.20 13.08
C TYR A 128 -5.70 15.21 13.76
N LYS A 129 -5.39 13.91 13.77
CA LYS A 129 -6.15 12.86 14.47
C LYS A 129 -5.68 12.65 15.91
N ASN A 130 -4.88 13.58 16.46
CA ASN A 130 -4.39 13.58 17.84
C ASN A 130 -3.46 12.40 18.20
N PHE A 131 -2.64 11.92 17.26
CA PHE A 131 -1.59 10.93 17.55
C PHE A 131 -0.30 11.16 16.74
N TYR A 132 0.80 10.55 17.20
CA TYR A 132 2.08 10.59 16.49
C TYR A 132 2.11 9.57 15.35
N SER A 133 2.50 10.00 14.15
CA SER A 133 2.53 9.14 12.97
C SER A 133 3.58 9.51 11.95
N ILE A 134 3.96 8.52 11.14
CA ILE A 134 4.54 8.73 9.82
C ILE A 134 3.49 8.41 8.76
N VAL A 135 3.60 9.02 7.59
CA VAL A 135 2.69 8.78 6.47
C VAL A 135 3.25 7.68 5.57
N LEU A 136 2.40 6.72 5.21
CA LEU A 136 2.53 5.80 4.08
C LEU A 136 1.67 6.35 2.95
N MET A 137 2.28 6.81 1.87
CA MET A 137 1.60 7.13 0.62
C MET A 137 1.71 5.93 -0.31
N ALA A 138 0.60 5.48 -0.88
CA ALA A 138 0.60 4.28 -1.71
C ALA A 138 -0.23 4.44 -2.97
N ILE A 139 0.17 3.72 -4.02
CA ILE A 139 -0.63 3.51 -5.23
C ILE A 139 -0.88 2.02 -5.34
N VAL A 140 -2.15 1.66 -5.51
CA VAL A 140 -2.61 0.27 -5.51
C VAL A 140 -3.31 -0.05 -6.84
N ASN A 141 -3.01 -1.22 -7.41
CA ASN A 141 -3.64 -1.68 -8.65
C ASN A 141 -4.98 -2.40 -8.40
N HIS A 142 -5.65 -2.79 -9.48
CA HIS A 142 -6.94 -3.50 -9.47
C HIS A 142 -6.95 -4.82 -8.69
N ASN A 143 -5.79 -5.40 -8.37
CA ASN A 143 -5.64 -6.65 -7.63
C ASN A 143 -5.16 -6.44 -6.18
N TYR A 144 -5.34 -5.23 -5.64
CA TYR A 144 -4.90 -4.83 -4.30
C TYR A 144 -3.38 -4.85 -4.09
N GLU A 145 -2.58 -4.90 -5.17
CA GLU A 145 -1.13 -4.91 -5.06
C GLU A 145 -0.61 -3.48 -5.04
N PHE A 146 0.34 -3.21 -4.13
CA PHE A 146 1.05 -1.94 -4.08
C PHE A 146 1.98 -1.81 -5.28
N ILE A 147 1.74 -0.87 -6.19
CA ILE A 147 2.64 -0.61 -7.32
C ILE A 147 3.69 0.46 -6.98
N TYR A 148 3.37 1.32 -6.03
CA TYR A 148 4.25 2.36 -5.52
C TYR A 148 3.96 2.60 -4.04
N VAL A 149 5.00 2.84 -3.24
CA VAL A 149 4.89 3.29 -1.86
C VAL A 149 5.98 4.31 -1.54
N ASP A 150 5.63 5.34 -0.77
CA ASP A 150 6.58 6.25 -0.12
C ASP A 150 6.24 6.30 1.38
N VAL A 151 7.23 6.10 2.23
CA VAL A 151 7.04 6.00 3.68
C VAL A 151 8.04 6.89 4.42
N GLY A 152 7.54 7.55 5.46
CA GLY A 152 8.38 8.22 6.46
C GLY A 152 8.21 9.73 6.54
N LYS A 153 7.33 10.32 5.72
CA LYS A 153 6.96 11.73 5.86
C LYS A 153 6.29 11.98 7.21
N GLN A 154 6.48 13.18 7.76
CA GLN A 154 5.94 13.53 9.08
C GLN A 154 4.41 13.59 9.04
N GLY A 155 3.76 13.06 10.08
CA GLY A 155 2.29 13.00 10.17
C GLY A 155 1.56 14.35 10.23
N ARG A 156 2.28 15.47 10.41
CA ARG A 156 1.71 16.82 10.35
C ARG A 156 1.42 17.28 8.91
N ILE A 157 2.10 16.72 7.93
CA ILE A 157 1.98 17.12 6.52
C ILE A 157 0.65 16.58 5.97
N SER A 158 -0.08 17.40 5.21
CA SER A 158 -1.30 16.97 4.53
C SER A 158 -1.00 15.97 3.42
N ASP A 159 -1.98 15.15 3.05
CA ASP A 159 -1.81 14.13 2.01
C ASP A 159 -1.39 14.74 0.66
N GLY A 160 -1.91 15.92 0.33
CA GLY A 160 -1.50 16.72 -0.84
C GLY A 160 -0.03 17.19 -0.78
N GLY A 161 0.46 17.59 0.39
CA GLY A 161 1.88 17.93 0.56
C GLY A 161 2.80 16.69 0.49
N VAL A 162 2.30 15.54 0.96
CA VAL A 162 3.02 14.27 0.90
C VAL A 162 3.16 13.81 -0.55
N ILE A 163 2.07 13.77 -1.32
CA ILE A 163 2.10 13.28 -2.71
C ILE A 163 3.05 14.12 -3.58
N GLN A 164 3.03 15.45 -3.45
CA GLN A 164 3.88 16.36 -4.24
C GLN A 164 5.38 16.10 -4.02
N ALA A 165 5.74 15.62 -2.82
CA ALA A 165 7.12 15.28 -2.47
C ALA A 165 7.55 13.87 -2.94
N THR A 166 6.65 13.07 -3.52
CA THR A 166 6.95 11.70 -3.98
C THR A 166 7.75 11.68 -5.28
N THR A 167 8.49 10.60 -5.51
CA THR A 167 9.13 10.37 -6.82
C THR A 167 8.10 10.11 -7.91
N PHE A 168 6.96 9.49 -7.57
CA PHE A 168 5.88 9.24 -8.50
C PHE A 168 5.29 10.54 -9.05
N TYR A 169 4.92 11.48 -8.19
CA TYR A 169 4.34 12.76 -8.60
C TYR A 169 5.30 13.56 -9.47
N ARG A 170 6.59 13.61 -9.11
CA ARG A 170 7.61 14.26 -9.95
C ARG A 170 7.72 13.62 -11.34
N ARG A 171 7.63 12.28 -11.43
CA ARG A 171 7.65 11.58 -12.72
C ARG A 171 6.41 11.84 -13.54
N LEU A 172 5.24 11.94 -12.89
CA LEU A 172 3.97 12.29 -13.51
C LEU A 172 4.02 13.68 -14.13
N GLN A 173 4.44 14.69 -13.36
CA GLN A 173 4.56 16.09 -13.83
C GLN A 173 5.59 16.26 -14.95
N ASN A 174 6.67 15.46 -14.94
CA ASN A 174 7.70 15.50 -15.98
C ASN A 174 7.37 14.59 -17.18
N GLU A 175 6.18 13.99 -17.25
CA GLU A 175 5.75 13.06 -18.31
C GLU A 175 6.68 11.82 -18.50
N THR A 176 7.41 11.42 -17.46
CA THR A 176 8.38 10.30 -17.47
C THR A 176 7.81 8.97 -16.96
N LEU A 177 6.49 8.90 -16.79
CA LEU A 177 5.77 7.67 -16.46
C LEU A 177 5.39 6.84 -17.71
N ASN A 178 5.56 7.39 -18.92
CA ASN A 178 5.18 6.74 -20.17
C ASN A 178 3.71 6.30 -20.19
N LEU A 179 2.81 7.18 -19.71
CA LEU A 179 1.37 6.92 -19.70
C LEU A 179 0.85 6.81 -21.15
N PRO A 180 -0.18 5.99 -21.40
CA PRO A 180 -0.88 5.97 -22.68
C PRO A 180 -1.43 7.35 -23.03
N LYS A 181 -1.31 7.74 -24.30
CA LYS A 181 -1.94 8.98 -24.79
C LYS A 181 -3.45 8.79 -24.84
N PRO A 182 -4.25 9.87 -24.76
CA PRO A 182 -5.71 9.77 -24.85
C PRO A 182 -6.19 9.02 -26.09
N THR A 183 -5.56 9.23 -27.26
CA THR A 183 -5.86 8.51 -28.52
C THR A 183 -5.63 7.00 -28.46
N ASP A 184 -4.84 6.55 -27.49
CA ASP A 184 -4.50 5.14 -27.27
C ASP A 184 -5.34 4.49 -26.16
N CYS A 185 -6.20 5.29 -25.50
CA CYS A 185 -7.08 4.92 -24.40
C CYS A 185 -8.51 4.67 -24.89
N GLU A 186 -9.33 4.07 -24.03
CA GLU A 186 -10.74 3.88 -24.37
C GLU A 186 -11.47 5.22 -24.43
N GLU A 187 -12.33 5.36 -25.45
CA GLU A 187 -13.15 6.55 -25.72
C GLU A 187 -12.35 7.84 -25.98
N ASP A 188 -11.08 7.73 -26.36
CA ASP A 188 -10.16 8.84 -26.55
C ASP A 188 -9.99 9.72 -25.27
N LEU A 189 -10.16 9.11 -24.09
CA LEU A 189 -10.11 9.78 -22.79
C LEU A 189 -8.73 9.69 -22.14
N ASN A 190 -8.47 10.62 -21.22
CA ASN A 190 -7.21 10.65 -20.47
C ASN A 190 -7.01 9.37 -19.64
N PHE A 191 -5.74 9.01 -19.49
CA PHE A 191 -5.32 8.03 -18.49
C PHE A 191 -5.34 8.69 -17.10
N VAL A 192 -5.92 8.04 -16.10
CA VAL A 192 -6.25 8.67 -14.82
C VAL A 192 -5.77 7.85 -13.62
N PHE A 193 -5.62 8.53 -12.48
CA PHE A 193 -5.39 7.93 -11.17
C PHE A 193 -6.49 8.40 -10.22
N ILE A 194 -7.02 7.49 -9.41
CA ILE A 194 -8.11 7.81 -8.50
C ILE A 194 -7.54 8.10 -7.12
N GLY A 195 -7.84 9.25 -6.54
CA GLY A 195 -7.46 9.58 -5.16
C GLY A 195 -8.55 10.34 -4.42
N ASP A 196 -8.26 10.70 -3.17
CA ASP A 196 -8.96 11.78 -2.46
C ASP A 196 -8.81 13.15 -3.13
N GLU A 197 -9.77 14.04 -2.87
CA GLU A 197 -9.82 15.41 -3.39
C GLU A 197 -8.54 16.22 -3.03
N ALA A 198 -7.90 15.85 -1.92
CA ALA A 198 -6.63 16.42 -1.47
C ALA A 198 -5.45 16.17 -2.43
N PHE A 199 -5.58 15.23 -3.38
CA PHE A 199 -4.51 14.87 -4.32
C PHE A 199 -4.57 15.60 -5.66
N SER A 200 -5.57 16.46 -5.90
CA SER A 200 -5.80 17.30 -7.10
C SER A 200 -4.72 17.19 -8.19
N LEU A 201 -4.81 16.12 -9.00
CA LEU A 201 -4.02 15.89 -10.20
C LEU A 201 -4.82 16.42 -11.38
N GLU A 202 -4.85 17.73 -11.61
CA GLU A 202 -5.88 18.39 -12.45
C GLU A 202 -6.15 17.76 -13.84
N GLU A 203 -5.18 17.09 -14.47
CA GLU A 203 -5.35 16.38 -15.76
C GLU A 203 -5.69 14.87 -15.64
N HIS A 204 -5.35 14.26 -14.50
CA HIS A 204 -5.47 12.82 -14.24
C HIS A 204 -6.45 12.47 -13.13
N ASP A 205 -7.21 13.45 -12.63
CA ASP A 205 -8.11 13.30 -11.48
C ASP A 205 -9.55 13.06 -11.91
N LEU A 206 -10.23 12.16 -11.19
CA LEU A 206 -11.64 11.84 -11.38
C LEU A 206 -12.41 12.28 -10.15
N LYS A 207 -13.36 13.20 -10.34
CA LYS A 207 -14.19 13.73 -9.25
C LYS A 207 -15.62 13.20 -9.33
N PRO A 208 -16.24 12.85 -8.19
CA PRO A 208 -17.64 12.48 -8.17
C PRO A 208 -18.51 13.66 -8.62
N PHE A 209 -19.58 13.36 -9.34
CA PHE A 209 -20.63 14.35 -9.61
C PHE A 209 -21.32 14.78 -8.30
N PRO A 210 -21.65 16.08 -8.14
CA PRO A 210 -22.34 16.56 -6.94
C PRO A 210 -23.69 15.85 -6.72
N GLN A 211 -24.00 15.52 -5.46
CA GLN A 211 -25.25 14.82 -5.12
C GLN A 211 -26.52 15.56 -5.59
N LYS A 212 -26.47 16.90 -5.61
CA LYS A 212 -27.59 17.76 -6.02
C LYS A 212 -27.96 17.64 -7.51
N SER A 213 -27.11 17.04 -8.35
CA SER A 213 -27.31 16.95 -9.80
C SER A 213 -27.13 15.52 -10.34
N LEU A 214 -27.42 14.52 -9.51
CA LEU A 214 -27.32 13.10 -9.83
C LEU A 214 -28.50 12.62 -10.69
N ASN A 215 -28.26 12.45 -11.99
CA ASN A 215 -29.09 11.60 -12.83
C ASN A 215 -28.61 10.14 -12.74
N TYR A 216 -29.35 9.21 -13.36
CA TYR A 216 -29.04 7.77 -13.32
C TYR A 216 -27.58 7.46 -13.72
N GLU A 217 -27.10 8.02 -14.82
CA GLU A 217 -25.74 7.83 -15.32
C GLU A 217 -24.67 8.33 -14.34
N ARG A 218 -24.87 9.52 -13.77
CA ARG A 218 -23.95 10.11 -12.79
C ARG A 218 -23.92 9.30 -11.49
N ARG A 219 -25.04 8.68 -11.11
CA ARG A 219 -25.07 7.77 -9.96
C ARG A 219 -24.21 6.52 -10.21
N ILE A 220 -24.34 5.92 -11.40
CA ILE A 220 -23.53 4.76 -11.79
C ILE A 220 -22.05 5.14 -11.80
N TYR A 221 -21.68 6.28 -12.39
CA TYR A 221 -20.31 6.77 -12.40
C TYR A 221 -19.76 6.95 -10.97
N ASN A 222 -20.47 7.68 -10.11
CA ASN A 222 -20.03 7.91 -8.73
C ASN A 222 -19.86 6.59 -7.96
N TYR A 223 -20.77 5.63 -8.18
CA TYR A 223 -20.68 4.31 -7.56
C TYR A 223 -19.44 3.55 -8.03
N ARG A 224 -19.16 3.51 -9.34
CA ARG A 224 -17.95 2.88 -9.90
C ARG A 224 -16.68 3.55 -9.40
N LEU A 225 -16.66 4.89 -9.36
CA LEU A 225 -15.55 5.67 -8.82
C LEU A 225 -15.28 5.34 -7.35
N SER A 226 -16.32 5.32 -6.53
CA SER A 226 -16.22 4.94 -5.11
C SER A 226 -15.70 3.51 -4.93
N ARG A 227 -16.22 2.55 -5.70
CA ARG A 227 -15.75 1.15 -5.64
C ARG A 227 -14.29 1.01 -6.03
N ALA A 228 -13.86 1.68 -7.10
CA ALA A 228 -12.46 1.70 -7.51
C ALA A 228 -11.59 2.33 -6.42
N ARG A 229 -11.98 3.50 -5.88
CA ARG A 229 -11.26 4.16 -4.78
C ARG A 229 -11.11 3.24 -3.56
N ASN A 230 -12.14 2.47 -3.20
CA ASN A 230 -12.07 1.56 -2.05
C ASN A 230 -10.99 0.47 -2.20
N VAL A 231 -10.41 0.25 -3.39
CA VAL A 231 -9.32 -0.72 -3.58
C VAL A 231 -8.11 -0.38 -2.72
N VAL A 232 -7.68 0.89 -2.64
CA VAL A 232 -6.52 1.26 -1.81
C VAL A 232 -6.83 1.19 -0.31
N GLU A 233 -8.03 1.60 0.10
CA GLU A 233 -8.49 1.49 1.49
C GLU A 233 -8.57 0.01 1.93
N ASN A 234 -9.07 -0.86 1.06
CA ASN A 234 -9.11 -2.31 1.29
C ASN A 234 -7.71 -2.92 1.36
N ALA A 235 -6.77 -2.49 0.51
CA ALA A 235 -5.37 -2.94 0.60
C ALA A 235 -4.75 -2.54 1.95
N PHE A 236 -5.02 -1.32 2.43
CA PHE A 236 -4.63 -0.90 3.77
C PHE A 236 -5.27 -1.73 4.88
N GLY A 237 -6.55 -2.10 4.74
CA GLY A 237 -7.24 -3.01 5.66
C GLY A 237 -6.63 -4.41 5.68
N LEU A 238 -6.27 -4.95 4.50
CA LEU A 238 -5.62 -6.25 4.36
C LEU A 238 -4.27 -6.28 5.06
N ILE A 239 -3.39 -5.29 4.85
CA ILE A 239 -2.10 -5.26 5.57
C ILE A 239 -2.31 -5.06 7.08
N ALA A 240 -3.26 -4.23 7.50
CA ALA A 240 -3.50 -3.99 8.93
C ALA A 240 -4.06 -5.22 9.65
N SER A 241 -4.93 -6.00 9.00
CA SER A 241 -5.50 -7.24 9.56
C SER A 241 -4.47 -8.37 9.67
N ARG A 242 -3.55 -8.48 8.70
CA ARG A 242 -2.52 -9.52 8.66
C ARG A 242 -1.29 -9.18 9.50
N PHE A 243 -0.88 -7.92 9.50
CA PHE A 243 0.28 -7.43 10.21
C PHE A 243 -0.18 -6.51 11.34
N ARG A 244 -0.54 -7.13 12.47
CA ARG A 244 -1.14 -6.42 13.61
C ARG A 244 -0.25 -5.31 14.19
N ILE A 245 1.06 -5.31 13.90
CA ILE A 245 1.94 -4.19 14.24
C ILE A 245 1.39 -2.83 13.75
N LEU A 246 0.71 -2.80 12.60
CA LEU A 246 0.10 -1.58 12.05
C LEU A 246 -1.14 -1.10 12.83
N GLN A 247 -1.69 -1.93 13.71
CA GLN A 247 -2.80 -1.59 14.61
C GLN A 247 -2.30 -1.07 15.97
N THR A 248 -0.99 -1.07 16.20
CA THR A 248 -0.37 -0.65 17.46
C THR A 248 0.30 0.72 17.35
N SER A 249 0.75 1.28 18.48
CA SER A 249 1.69 2.40 18.47
C SER A 249 3.11 1.85 18.38
N ILE A 250 3.72 1.91 17.21
CA ILE A 250 5.04 1.30 16.97
C ILE A 250 6.10 2.06 17.78
N ASN A 251 6.69 1.37 18.76
CA ASN A 251 7.76 1.91 19.61
C ASN A 251 9.14 1.64 19.00
N VAL A 252 9.36 2.14 17.79
CA VAL A 252 10.60 2.03 17.04
C VAL A 252 10.89 3.42 16.47
N ASN A 253 12.17 3.76 16.25
CA ASN A 253 12.48 5.06 15.67
C ASN A 253 11.85 5.20 14.26
N PRO A 254 11.57 6.42 13.79
CA PRO A 254 10.85 6.63 12.52
C PRO A 254 11.55 6.03 11.29
N ASN A 255 12.89 6.03 11.26
CA ASN A 255 13.66 5.50 10.12
C ASN A 255 13.56 3.98 10.02
N ASP A 256 13.61 3.28 11.14
CA ASP A 256 13.42 1.82 11.17
C ASP A 256 11.96 1.45 10.96
N THR A 257 11.03 2.26 11.48
CA THR A 257 9.58 2.10 11.22
C THR A 257 9.27 2.18 9.74
N LYS A 258 9.96 3.07 8.99
CA LYS A 258 9.85 3.12 7.53
C LYS A 258 10.14 1.77 6.90
N TYR A 259 11.24 1.11 7.26
CA TYR A 259 11.59 -0.20 6.69
C TYR A 259 10.62 -1.32 7.12
N ILE A 260 10.07 -1.26 8.34
CA ILE A 260 9.01 -2.17 8.78
C ILE A 260 7.79 -2.07 7.86
N VAL A 261 7.31 -0.86 7.57
CA VAL A 261 6.13 -0.64 6.73
C VAL A 261 6.41 -1.02 5.27
N LEU A 262 7.60 -0.67 4.75
CA LEU A 262 8.02 -1.06 3.41
C LEU A 262 8.08 -2.58 3.24
N ALA A 263 8.65 -3.29 4.21
CA ALA A 263 8.69 -4.76 4.23
C ALA A 263 7.28 -5.37 4.27
N ILE A 264 6.35 -4.78 5.03
CA ILE A 264 4.96 -5.23 5.05
C ILE A 264 4.30 -5.09 3.68
N CYS A 265 4.48 -3.95 3.00
CA CYS A 265 3.88 -3.72 1.68
C CYS A 265 4.46 -4.69 0.63
N THR A 266 5.76 -4.99 0.66
CA THR A 266 6.36 -5.97 -0.27
C THR A 266 5.95 -7.40 0.07
N LEU A 267 5.90 -7.76 1.35
CA LEU A 267 5.39 -9.05 1.82
C LEU A 267 3.93 -9.25 1.41
N HIS A 268 3.10 -8.22 1.48
CA HIS A 268 1.72 -8.25 1.03
C HIS A 268 1.61 -8.66 -0.45
N ASN A 269 2.34 -7.98 -1.33
CA ASN A 269 2.35 -8.30 -2.76
C ASN A 269 2.88 -9.72 -3.02
N PHE A 270 3.94 -10.12 -2.32
CA PHE A 270 4.46 -11.49 -2.36
C PHE A 270 3.35 -12.51 -2.00
N LEU A 271 2.62 -12.27 -0.92
CA LEU A 271 1.55 -13.16 -0.47
C LEU A 271 0.37 -13.19 -1.46
N ILE A 272 0.01 -12.07 -2.08
CA ILE A 272 -1.01 -12.03 -3.15
C ILE A 272 -0.60 -12.95 -4.31
N LYS A 273 0.62 -12.79 -4.83
CA LYS A 273 1.10 -13.56 -5.99
C LYS A 273 1.19 -15.06 -5.70
N HIS A 274 1.52 -15.44 -4.48
CA HIS A 274 1.76 -16.84 -4.09
C HIS A 274 0.57 -17.51 -3.39
N ASN A 275 -0.50 -16.79 -3.06
CA ASN A 275 -1.65 -17.36 -2.38
C ASN A 275 -2.97 -16.74 -2.87
N SER A 276 -3.67 -17.48 -3.74
CA SER A 276 -4.97 -17.09 -4.28
C SER A 276 -6.07 -16.87 -3.24
N SER A 277 -5.91 -17.40 -2.01
CA SER A 277 -6.85 -17.19 -0.91
C SER A 277 -6.55 -15.95 -0.06
N TYR A 278 -5.43 -15.26 -0.30
CA TYR A 278 -4.96 -14.18 0.58
C TYR A 278 -5.90 -12.97 0.63
N VAL A 279 -6.49 -12.63 -0.53
CA VAL A 279 -7.39 -11.49 -0.73
C VAL A 279 -8.85 -11.82 -0.40
N LYS A 280 -9.17 -13.08 -0.03
CA LYS A 280 -10.56 -13.43 0.30
C LYS A 280 -11.06 -12.55 1.46
N PRO A 281 -12.18 -11.83 1.28
CA PRO A 281 -12.74 -11.00 2.34
C PRO A 281 -12.99 -11.86 3.58
N THR A 282 -12.58 -11.35 4.74
CA THR A 282 -13.11 -11.86 6.00
C THR A 282 -14.49 -11.24 6.09
N SER A 283 -15.55 -12.02 5.81
CA SER A 283 -16.97 -11.77 6.10
C SER A 283 -17.47 -10.31 6.05
N GLU A 284 -18.25 -10.00 5.01
CA GLU A 284 -19.40 -9.08 5.05
C GLU A 284 -19.26 -7.82 5.91
N ASN A 285 -18.76 -6.73 5.30
CA ASN A 285 -19.35 -5.42 5.61
C ASN A 285 -20.66 -5.34 4.82
N SER A 286 -21.71 -5.88 5.44
CA SER A 286 -23.09 -5.71 5.00
C SER A 286 -23.52 -4.26 5.19
N GLU A 287 -23.17 -3.40 4.24
CA GLU A 287 -24.04 -2.31 3.81
C GLU A 287 -24.53 -2.66 2.40
N THR A 288 -25.20 -3.81 2.31
CA THR A 288 -25.85 -4.34 1.10
C THR A 288 -27.37 -4.28 1.21
N GLN A 289 -27.91 -3.37 2.01
CA GLN A 289 -29.34 -3.07 2.03
C GLN A 289 -29.55 -1.68 1.46
N ASP A 290 -29.38 -1.60 0.14
CA ASP A 290 -30.13 -0.75 -0.78
C ASP A 290 -29.48 -0.99 -2.15
N ILE A 291 -30.29 -1.21 -3.19
CA ILE A 291 -29.91 -1.50 -4.58
C ILE A 291 -29.82 -3.01 -4.90
N GLU A 292 -30.93 -3.74 -4.71
CA GLU A 292 -31.19 -5.00 -5.44
C GLU A 292 -31.74 -4.78 -6.87
N ASP A 293 -31.98 -3.53 -7.29
CA ASP A 293 -32.66 -3.21 -8.57
C ASP A 293 -31.82 -2.37 -9.56
N ILE A 294 -30.53 -2.64 -9.72
CA ILE A 294 -29.80 -2.17 -10.91
C ILE A 294 -29.46 -3.39 -11.75
N ASP A 295 -30.27 -3.62 -12.77
CA ASP A 295 -29.98 -4.54 -13.86
C ASP A 295 -28.65 -4.13 -14.51
N VAL A 296 -27.56 -4.79 -14.12
CA VAL A 296 -26.20 -4.57 -14.59
C VAL A 296 -26.03 -5.22 -15.97
N SER A 297 -26.89 -4.87 -16.92
CA SER A 297 -26.74 -5.29 -18.31
C SER A 297 -25.70 -4.41 -19.01
N GLY A 298 -24.45 -4.87 -18.94
CA GLY A 298 -23.34 -4.78 -19.92
C GLY A 298 -23.25 -3.68 -20.99
N ARG A 299 -23.78 -2.48 -20.81
CA ARG A 299 -23.66 -1.39 -21.79
C ARG A 299 -22.66 -0.33 -21.29
N LEU A 300 -21.44 -0.38 -21.84
CA LEU A 300 -20.50 0.75 -21.84
C LEU A 300 -21.08 1.84 -22.75
N PHE A 301 -21.26 3.06 -22.23
CA PHE A 301 -21.61 4.24 -23.01
C PHE A 301 -20.94 5.50 -22.45
N PRO A 302 -20.75 6.52 -23.30
CA PRO A 302 -19.50 7.27 -23.30
C PRO A 302 -19.47 8.41 -22.29
N LEU A 303 -18.32 8.56 -21.61
CA LEU A 303 -18.04 9.60 -20.61
C LEU A 303 -17.78 10.99 -21.23
N GLN A 304 -18.25 11.24 -22.46
CA GLN A 304 -18.01 12.47 -23.24
C GLN A 304 -18.52 13.76 -22.57
N ASN A 305 -19.31 13.67 -21.48
CA ASN A 305 -19.81 14.83 -20.74
C ASN A 305 -19.12 15.06 -19.37
N CYS A 306 -17.96 14.45 -19.13
CA CYS A 306 -17.15 14.67 -17.91
C CYS A 306 -16.21 15.89 -17.96
N LYS A 307 -16.40 16.81 -18.91
CA LYS A 307 -15.70 18.11 -18.90
C LYS A 307 -16.54 19.15 -18.17
N LYS A 308 -15.92 19.81 -17.19
CA LYS A 308 -16.13 21.25 -17.01
C LYS A 308 -14.95 21.96 -17.64
#